data_AF-A0A7R9UYM1-F1
#
_entry.id   AF-A0A7R9UYM1-F1
#
_cell.length_a   1.000
_cell.length_b   1.000
_cell.length_c   1.000
_cell.angle_alpha   90.00
_cell.angle_beta   90.00
_cell.angle_gamma   90.00
#
_symmetry.space_group_name_H-M   'P 1'
#
loop_
_entity.id
_entity.type
_entity.pdbx_description
1 polymer ?
#
loop_
_entity_poly.entity_id
_entity_poly.type
_entity_poly.pdbx_seq_one_letter_code
_entity_poly.pdbx_strand_id
1 'polypeptide(L)'
;EHVRFAASSGRVLRIRQDPAVPHTGGCVWETAYLLALWARAELDADARRAAASGAALRVLEVGAGCGFVALALAHMGCDVLATEQPGPLANLRANVAANDPRALG
;
A
#
# COMPACT_ATOMS: atom_id res chain seq x y z
N GLU A 1 0.84 6.66 15.83
CA GLU A 1 1.45 5.32 16.02
C GLU A 1 1.81 4.72 14.65
N HIS A 2 2.57 3.63 14.55
CA HIS A 2 2.85 2.98 13.24
C HIS A 2 2.49 1.49 13.25
N VAL A 3 1.81 1.03 12.20
CA VAL A 3 1.71 -0.39 11.87
C VAL A 3 2.92 -0.80 11.04
N ARG A 4 3.47 -1.98 11.32
CA ARG A 4 4.60 -2.56 10.59
C ARG A 4 4.12 -3.75 9.76
N PHE A 5 4.56 -3.82 8.51
CA PHE A 5 4.23 -4.92 7.60
C PHE A 5 5.44 -5.35 6.78
N ALA A 6 5.71 -6.66 6.73
CA ALA A 6 6.78 -7.22 5.91
C ALA A 6 6.30 -7.41 4.46
N ALA A 7 6.77 -6.54 3.56
CA ALA A 7 6.36 -6.54 2.15
C ALA A 7 7.15 -7.53 1.30
N SER A 8 6.64 -7.89 0.12
CA SER A 8 7.28 -8.84 -0.81
C SER A 8 8.67 -8.40 -1.27
N SER A 9 8.92 -7.09 -1.36
CA SER A 9 10.25 -6.51 -1.64
C SER A 9 11.31 -6.77 -0.55
N GLY A 10 10.97 -7.37 0.59
CA GLY A 10 11.86 -7.54 1.75
C GLY A 10 11.95 -6.31 2.66
N ARG A 11 11.36 -5.18 2.27
CA ARG A 11 11.26 -3.96 3.10
C ARG A 11 10.14 -4.10 4.13
N VAL A 12 10.33 -3.45 5.29
CA VAL A 12 9.26 -3.31 6.30
C VAL A 12 8.57 -1.97 6.08
N LEU A 13 7.29 -2.01 5.73
CA LEU A 13 6.45 -0.82 5.63
C LEU A 13 6.16 -0.29 7.04
N ARG A 14 6.22 1.03 7.19
CA ARG A 14 5.85 1.72 8.42
C ARG A 14 4.69 2.64 8.09
N ILE A 15 3.49 2.18 8.37
CA ILE A 15 2.26 2.91 8.05
C ILE A 15 1.86 3.75 9.25
N ARG A 16 1.96 5.07 9.11
CA ARG A 16 1.53 6.02 10.12
C ARG A 16 0.02 5.93 10.27
N GLN A 17 -0.39 5.66 11.50
CA GLN A 17 -1.77 5.75 11.95
C GLN A 17 -2.02 7.12 12.60
N ASP A 18 -3.07 7.79 12.14
CA ASP A 18 -3.50 9.09 12.65
C ASP A 18 -5.01 9.07 12.97
N PRO A 19 -5.40 8.83 14.23
CA PRO A 19 -6.82 8.78 14.62
C PRO A 19 -7.51 10.15 14.57
N ALA A 20 -6.77 11.25 14.40
CA ALA A 20 -7.37 12.58 14.21
C ALA A 20 -7.90 12.78 12.77
N VAL A 21 -7.53 11.91 11.83
CA VAL A 21 -8.06 11.93 10.47
C VAL A 21 -9.55 11.52 10.48
N PRO A 22 -10.45 12.27 9.81
CA PRO A 22 -11.87 11.97 9.76
C PRO A 22 -12.20 10.56 9.24
N HIS A 23 -13.37 10.06 9.64
CA HIS A 23 -13.98 8.83 9.11
C HIS A 23 -13.05 7.61 9.12
N THR A 24 -12.13 7.52 10.10
CA THR A 24 -11.15 6.42 10.29
C THR A 24 -10.14 6.21 9.16
N GLY A 25 -10.10 7.10 8.16
CA GLY A 25 -9.17 6.96 7.03
C GLY A 25 -7.70 7.08 7.41
N GLY A 26 -7.38 7.51 8.64
CA GLY A 26 -6.02 7.53 9.16
C GLY A 26 -5.54 6.20 9.74
N CYS A 27 -6.37 5.17 9.85
CA CYS A 27 -6.03 3.91 10.52
C CYS A 27 -5.91 2.74 9.53
N VAL A 28 -5.17 1.71 9.93
CA VAL A 28 -5.18 0.41 9.24
C VAL A 28 -6.35 -0.40 9.80
N TRP A 29 -7.26 -0.79 8.92
CA TRP A 29 -8.36 -1.68 9.26
C TRP A 29 -7.92 -3.15 9.15
N GLU A 30 -8.52 -4.02 9.95
CA GLU A 30 -8.22 -5.46 9.95
C GLU A 30 -8.48 -6.09 8.56
N THR A 31 -9.53 -5.64 7.88
CA THR A 31 -9.85 -6.09 6.52
C THR A 31 -8.80 -5.68 5.50
N ALA A 32 -8.21 -4.49 5.65
CA ALA A 32 -7.08 -4.05 4.81
C ALA A 32 -5.85 -4.93 5.02
N TYR A 33 -5.58 -5.32 6.29
CA TYR A 33 -4.51 -6.26 6.60
C TYR A 33 -4.72 -7.63 5.94
N LEU A 34 -5.92 -8.20 6.09
CA LEU A 34 -6.27 -9.48 5.48
C LEU A 34 -6.23 -9.42 3.94
N LEU A 35 -6.69 -8.32 3.35
CA LEU A 35 -6.65 -8.12 1.89
C LEU A 35 -5.21 -8.10 1.37
N ALA A 36 -4.27 -7.45 2.06
CA ALA A 36 -2.86 -7.46 1.65
C ALA A 36 -2.24 -8.86 1.76
N LEU A 37 -2.59 -9.64 2.78
CA LEU A 37 -2.13 -11.04 2.90
C LEU A 37 -2.67 -11.90 1.77
N TRP A 38 -3.97 -11.78 1.47
CA TRP A 38 -4.61 -12.49 0.37
C TRP A 38 -3.99 -12.09 -0.97
N ALA A 39 -3.83 -10.79 -1.23
CA ALA A 39 -3.27 -10.31 -2.49
C ALA A 39 -1.83 -10.78 -2.68
N ARG A 40 -1.03 -10.85 -1.61
CA ARG A 40 0.31 -11.44 -1.67
C ARG A 40 0.26 -12.94 -2.01
N ALA A 41 -0.70 -13.68 -1.46
CA ALA A 41 -0.84 -15.11 -1.78
C ALA A 41 -1.24 -15.35 -3.24
N GLU A 42 -2.16 -14.53 -3.76
CA GLU A 42 -2.78 -14.77 -5.07
C GLU A 42 -2.09 -14.04 -6.23
N LEU A 43 -1.55 -12.84 -6.00
CA LEU A 43 -1.09 -11.95 -7.08
C LEU A 43 0.43 -11.82 -7.19
N ASP A 44 1.22 -12.33 -6.23
CA ASP A 44 2.70 -12.16 -6.22
C ASP A 44 3.35 -12.84 -7.43
N ALA A 45 2.87 -14.03 -7.81
CA ALA A 45 3.33 -14.72 -9.01
C ALA A 45 3.04 -13.91 -10.28
N ASP A 46 1.85 -13.32 -10.38
CA ASP A 46 1.43 -12.51 -11.53
C ASP A 46 2.22 -11.21 -11.62
N ALA A 47 2.43 -10.54 -10.50
CA ALA A 47 3.24 -9.34 -10.41
C ALA A 47 4.68 -9.60 -10.84
N ARG A 48 5.28 -10.72 -10.39
CA ARG A 48 6.63 -11.14 -10.83
C ARG A 48 6.69 -11.47 -12.31
N ARG A 49 5.67 -12.16 -12.85
CA ARG A 49 5.58 -12.46 -14.29
C ARG A 49 5.50 -11.20 -15.13
N ALA A 50 4.69 -10.23 -14.70
CA ALA A 50 4.62 -8.92 -15.35
C ALA A 50 5.96 -8.17 -15.28
N ALA A 51 6.61 -8.14 -14.12
CA ALA A 51 7.91 -7.50 -13.96
C ALA A 51 8.99 -8.14 -14.85
N ALA A 52 9.00 -9.47 -14.96
CA ALA A 52 9.94 -10.21 -15.82
C ALA A 52 9.75 -9.92 -17.32
N SER A 53 8.56 -9.49 -17.74
CA SER A 53 8.29 -9.05 -19.12
C SER A 53 8.42 -7.53 -19.32
N GLY A 54 8.92 -6.79 -18.32
CA GLY A 54 9.07 -5.34 -18.38
C GLY A 54 7.75 -4.57 -18.21
N ALA A 55 6.71 -5.21 -17.67
CA ALA A 55 5.41 -4.63 -17.38
C ALA A 55 5.11 -4.60 -15.87
N ALA A 56 3.96 -4.05 -15.50
CA ALA A 56 3.45 -4.09 -14.13
C ALA A 56 1.94 -4.34 -14.13
N LEU A 57 1.43 -5.03 -13.11
CA LEU A 57 -0.02 -5.11 -12.89
C LEU A 57 -0.53 -3.74 -12.48
N ARG A 58 -1.53 -3.23 -13.22
CA ARG A 58 -2.13 -1.93 -12.94
C ARG A 58 -3.27 -2.09 -11.93
N VAL A 59 -3.21 -1.36 -10.83
CA VAL A 59 -4.18 -1.45 -9.74
C VAL A 59 -4.74 -0.07 -9.42
N LEU A 60 -6.06 0.02 -9.26
CA LEU A 60 -6.76 1.16 -8.69
C LEU A 60 -7.28 0.78 -7.30
N GLU A 61 -6.81 1.44 -6.26
CA GLU A 61 -7.39 1.31 -4.91
C GLU A 61 -8.35 2.47 -4.65
N VAL A 62 -9.59 2.14 -4.31
CA VAL A 62 -10.66 3.11 -3.97
C VAL A 62 -10.83 3.14 -2.46
N GLY A 63 -10.68 4.32 -1.85
CA GLY A 63 -10.77 4.46 -0.40
C GLY A 63 -9.55 3.89 0.32
N ALA A 64 -8.34 4.25 -0.16
CA ALA A 64 -7.08 3.72 0.35
C ALA A 64 -6.78 4.10 1.82
N GLY A 65 -7.50 5.06 2.39
CA GLY A 65 -7.28 5.56 3.75
C GLY A 65 -5.83 5.97 3.97
N CYS A 66 -5.13 5.26 4.85
CA CYS A 66 -3.72 5.50 5.17
C CYS A 66 -2.73 4.91 4.13
N GLY A 67 -3.23 4.18 3.13
CA GLY A 67 -2.45 3.64 2.01
C GLY A 67 -1.85 2.26 2.24
N PHE A 68 -2.31 1.52 3.26
CA PHE A 68 -1.71 0.24 3.64
C PHE A 68 -1.70 -0.78 2.49
N VAL A 69 -2.84 -1.02 1.84
CA VAL A 69 -2.94 -2.03 0.78
C VAL A 69 -2.23 -1.55 -0.49
N ALA A 70 -2.43 -0.31 -0.92
CA ALA A 70 -1.71 0.26 -2.06
C ALA A 70 -0.19 0.11 -1.92
N LEU A 71 0.36 0.41 -0.74
CA LEU A 71 1.78 0.27 -0.50
C LEU A 71 2.23 -1.19 -0.51
N ALA A 72 1.45 -2.09 0.09
CA ALA A 72 1.75 -3.52 0.02
C ALA A 72 1.82 -4.02 -1.43
N LEU A 73 0.86 -3.64 -2.27
CA LEU A 73 0.81 -3.99 -3.69
C LEU A 73 1.92 -3.31 -4.51
N ALA A 74 2.23 -2.04 -4.24
CA ALA A 74 3.33 -1.35 -4.90
C ALA A 74 4.68 -2.04 -4.60
N HIS A 75 4.87 -2.53 -3.39
CA HIS A 75 6.03 -3.34 -3.00
C HIS A 75 6.02 -4.79 -3.52
N MET A 76 4.95 -5.23 -4.19
CA MET A 76 4.93 -6.44 -5.02
C MET A 76 5.36 -6.15 -6.48
N GLY A 77 5.55 -4.89 -6.85
CA GLY A 77 5.89 -4.46 -8.21
C GLY A 77 4.67 -4.03 -9.05
N CYS A 78 3.51 -3.86 -8.43
CA CYS A 78 2.32 -3.33 -9.12
C CYS A 78 2.44 -1.82 -9.37
N ASP A 79 1.84 -1.34 -10.46
CA ASP A 79 1.62 0.09 -10.73
C ASP A 79 0.28 0.49 -10.10
N VAL A 80 0.34 1.14 -8.93
CA VAL A 80 -0.83 1.40 -8.09
C VAL A 80 -1.23 2.87 -8.12
N LEU A 81 -2.48 3.13 -8.47
CA LEU A 81 -3.15 4.40 -8.24
C LEU A 81 -4.02 4.30 -6.98
N ALA A 82 -3.57 4.90 -5.88
CA ALA A 82 -4.33 4.98 -4.63
C ALA A 82 -5.20 6.25 -4.61
N THR A 83 -6.48 6.10 -4.31
CA THR A 83 -7.43 7.22 -4.26
C THR A 83 -8.09 7.35 -2.89
N GLU A 84 -8.37 8.59 -2.49
CA GLU A 84 -9.15 8.90 -1.31
C GLU A 84 -9.85 10.26 -1.41
N GLN A 85 -10.83 10.46 -0.54
CA GLN A 85 -11.44 11.74 -0.22
C GLN A 85 -10.41 12.71 0.37
N PRO A 86 -10.68 14.03 0.35
CA PRO A 86 -9.71 15.04 0.78
C PRO A 86 -9.19 14.88 2.22
N GLY A 87 -10.01 14.41 3.15
CA GLY A 87 -9.65 14.31 4.57
C GLY A 87 -8.41 13.43 4.84
N PRO A 88 -8.41 12.15 4.43
CA PRO A 88 -7.28 11.24 4.66
C PRO A 88 -6.08 11.46 3.72
N LEU A 89 -6.24 12.24 2.65
CA LEU A 89 -5.26 12.35 1.56
C LEU A 89 -3.87 12.85 2.02
N ALA A 90 -3.82 13.74 3.01
CA ALA A 90 -2.55 14.20 3.59
C ALA A 90 -1.80 13.07 4.31
N ASN A 91 -2.53 12.20 5.02
CA ASN A 91 -1.94 11.04 5.68
C ASN A 91 -1.49 9.99 4.67
N LEU A 92 -2.32 9.70 3.67
CA LEU A 92 -1.98 8.82 2.55
C LEU A 92 -0.66 9.26 1.88
N ARG A 93 -0.55 10.53 1.49
CA ARG A 93 0.66 11.06 0.83
C ARG A 93 1.91 10.94 1.69
N ALA A 94 1.80 11.19 2.99
CA ALA A 94 2.92 11.04 3.91
C ALA A 94 3.39 9.58 4.01
N ASN A 95 2.46 8.63 4.07
CA ASN A 95 2.79 7.21 4.06
C ASN A 95 3.40 6.77 2.72
N VAL A 96 2.91 7.29 1.59
CA VAL A 96 3.51 7.04 0.27
C VAL A 96 4.95 7.53 0.23
N ALA A 97 5.20 8.78 0.64
CA ALA A 97 6.55 9.33 0.64
C ALA A 97 7.52 8.54 1.55
N ALA A 98 7.05 8.10 2.72
CA ALA A 98 7.87 7.34 3.67
C ALA A 98 8.14 5.88 3.24
N ASN A 99 7.34 5.35 2.33
CA ASN A 99 7.38 3.94 1.92
C ASN A 99 7.44 3.79 0.39
N ASP A 100 7.99 4.76 -0.36
CA ASP A 100 8.05 4.61 -1.82
C ASP A 100 8.99 3.43 -2.18
N PRO A 101 8.49 2.40 -2.90
CA PRO A 101 9.31 1.27 -3.33
C PRO A 101 10.46 1.68 -4.25
N ARG A 102 10.35 2.84 -4.93
CA ARG A 102 11.33 3.39 -5.87
C ARG A 102 12.29 4.40 -5.24
N ALA A 103 12.02 4.87 -4.03
CA ALA A 103 12.98 5.70 -3.31
C ALA A 103 14.22 4.85 -3.03
N LEU A 104 15.33 5.22 -3.68
CA LEU A 104 16.60 4.51 -3.67
C LEU A 104 17.12 4.32 -2.23
N GLY A 105 17.52 3.09 -1.93
CA GLY A 105 18.66 2.79 -1.06
C GLY A 105 19.83 2.44 -1.95
#